data_AF-A0A2V6TFX8-F1
#
_entry.id   AF-A0A2V6TFX8-F1
#
_cell.length_a   1.000
_cell.length_b   1.000
_cell.length_c   1.000
_cell.angle_alpha   90.00
_cell.angle_beta   90.00
_cell.angle_gamma   90.00
#
_symmetry.space_group_name_H-M   'P 1'
#
loop_
_entity.id
_entity.type
_entity.pdbx_description
1 polymer ?
#
loop_
_entity_poly.entity_id
_entity_poly.type
_entity_poly.pdbx_seq_one_letter_code
_entity_poly.pdbx_strand_id
1 'polypeptide(L)'
;RARGRHRRRREPRACFGELLHLDGSRHAWLRRRPDDQQTLIAVLDDATKRLLYAQLWPAESTVAVMTALRAVFACEGLPVALYTDRAGWAFHTPRAGGGVDRTRPTQVGRALAQLGIEHIPSYCPQGRGRSERLNRTVQGRLINELVLAGITTVSAANRYLTEQFIPDYNAEFAHPPADPTPAFVPLHDVDLDAILCHLEERTVGRDNVVVLVDLALQIPKQPGRRTCAGVRVTVRRDVSGEHSVWHGPRCWGRFDALGRLLAPTRGARPARPKNARAHLAQDRRSRRRPGPTIPSRTRRRGPRLPIGPRA
;
A
#
# COMPACT_ATOMS: atom_id res chain seq x y z
N ARG A 1 35.00 -28.00 5.67
CA ARG A 1 33.90 -27.04 5.39
C ARG A 1 32.93 -27.07 6.57
N ALA A 2 32.82 -25.99 7.36
CA ALA A 2 31.83 -25.91 8.43
C ALA A 2 30.42 -25.98 7.81
N ARG A 3 29.62 -26.97 8.20
CA ARG A 3 28.21 -27.04 7.79
C ARG A 3 27.51 -25.80 8.33
N GLY A 4 26.83 -25.05 7.45
CA GLY A 4 26.13 -23.83 7.83
C GLY A 4 25.16 -24.08 8.99
N ARG A 5 25.04 -23.10 9.89
CA ARG A 5 24.18 -23.16 11.08
C ARG A 5 22.77 -23.61 10.67
N HIS A 6 22.24 -24.68 11.25
CA HIS A 6 20.87 -25.15 11.02
C HIS A 6 19.91 -24.05 11.50
N ARG A 7 19.17 -23.43 10.57
CA ARG A 7 18.24 -22.34 10.85
C ARG A 7 16.82 -22.77 10.49
N ARG A 8 15.87 -22.57 11.41
CA ARG A 8 14.45 -22.87 11.23
C ARG A 8 13.75 -21.79 10.42
N ARG A 9 12.74 -22.20 9.65
CA ARG A 9 11.86 -21.30 8.89
C ARG A 9 11.07 -20.45 9.88
N ARG A 10 11.06 -19.12 9.71
CA ARG A 10 10.16 -18.22 10.45
C ARG A 10 8.72 -18.58 10.11
N GLU A 11 7.86 -18.74 11.12
CA GLU A 11 6.43 -18.91 10.91
C GLU A 11 5.79 -17.61 10.39
N PRO A 12 4.76 -17.70 9.53
CA PRO A 12 4.00 -16.52 9.11
C PRO A 12 3.43 -15.77 10.31
N ARG A 13 3.21 -14.46 10.16
CA ARG A 13 2.28 -13.75 11.04
C ARG A 13 0.90 -14.41 11.01
N ALA A 14 0.12 -14.23 12.07
CA ALA A 14 -1.15 -14.94 12.23
C ALA A 14 -2.26 -14.29 11.41
N CYS A 15 -2.29 -12.96 11.38
CA CYS A 15 -3.39 -12.19 10.82
C CYS A 15 -3.07 -11.58 9.45
N PHE A 16 -4.09 -11.46 8.61
CA PHE A 16 -4.03 -10.68 7.37
C PHE A 16 -3.81 -9.19 7.70
N GLY A 17 -2.75 -8.58 7.15
CA GLY A 17 -2.38 -7.18 7.41
C GLY A 17 -1.41 -6.96 8.57
N GLU A 18 -0.98 -8.02 9.26
CA GLU A 18 -0.02 -7.90 10.37
C GLU A 18 1.41 -7.63 9.85
N LEU A 19 1.76 -8.19 8.69
CA LEU A 19 3.06 -7.93 8.05
C LEU A 19 2.92 -7.99 6.54
N LEU A 20 3.28 -6.89 5.88
CA LEU A 20 3.41 -6.84 4.43
C LEU A 20 4.88 -6.95 4.02
N HIS A 21 5.15 -7.69 2.96
CA HIS A 21 6.45 -7.71 2.29
C HIS A 21 6.35 -6.85 1.04
N LEU A 22 7.21 -5.84 0.93
CA LEU A 22 7.40 -5.09 -0.30
C LEU A 22 8.78 -5.41 -0.86
N ASP A 23 8.81 -5.82 -2.13
CA ASP A 23 10.05 -6.16 -2.83
C ASP A 23 10.04 -5.63 -4.26
N GLY A 24 11.23 -5.30 -4.74
CA GLY A 24 11.51 -4.88 -6.11
C GLY A 24 12.24 -6.00 -6.87
N SER A 25 11.73 -6.37 -8.03
CA SER A 25 12.37 -7.37 -8.89
C SER A 25 12.68 -6.80 -10.28
N ARG A 26 13.92 -6.41 -10.49
CA ARG A 26 14.43 -5.98 -11.81
C ARG A 26 14.60 -7.17 -12.75
N HIS A 27 13.94 -7.14 -13.90
CA HIS A 27 14.00 -8.19 -14.92
C HIS A 27 13.57 -7.65 -16.29
N ALA A 28 13.92 -8.36 -17.36
CA ALA A 28 13.28 -8.20 -18.66
C ALA A 28 11.87 -8.83 -18.63
N TRP A 29 10.89 -8.11 -18.10
CA TRP A 29 9.53 -8.62 -17.92
C TRP A 29 8.77 -8.69 -19.25
N LEU A 30 9.02 -7.72 -20.13
CA LEU A 30 8.49 -7.69 -21.48
C LEU A 30 9.45 -8.39 -22.43
N ARG A 31 9.29 -9.71 -22.62
CA ARG A 31 10.24 -10.55 -23.40
C ARG A 31 10.50 -10.05 -24.83
N ARG A 32 9.54 -9.35 -25.44
CA ARG A 32 9.67 -8.76 -26.79
C ARG A 32 10.45 -7.43 -26.80
N ARG A 33 10.94 -6.98 -25.64
CA ARG A 33 11.71 -5.75 -25.38
C ARG A 33 12.80 -6.05 -24.32
N PRO A 34 13.75 -6.96 -24.59
CA PRO A 34 14.68 -7.44 -23.57
C PRO A 34 15.64 -6.37 -23.02
N ASP A 35 15.92 -5.33 -23.81
CA ASP A 35 16.76 -4.19 -23.40
C ASP A 35 16.03 -3.23 -22.45
N ASP A 36 14.70 -3.26 -22.44
CA ASP A 36 13.90 -2.49 -21.51
C ASP A 36 13.79 -3.32 -20.21
N GLN A 37 14.78 -3.22 -19.33
CA GLN A 37 14.65 -3.81 -18.00
C GLN A 37 13.71 -2.97 -17.12
N GLN A 38 12.58 -3.55 -16.71
CA GLN A 38 11.69 -2.94 -15.73
C GLN A 38 11.95 -3.52 -14.34
N THR A 39 11.47 -2.83 -13.32
CA THR A 39 11.34 -3.36 -11.97
C THR A 39 9.88 -3.64 -11.68
N LEU A 40 9.55 -4.89 -11.33
CA LEU A 40 8.27 -5.21 -10.73
C LEU A 40 8.31 -4.81 -9.25
N ILE A 41 7.41 -3.92 -8.86
CA ILE A 41 7.15 -3.62 -7.44
C ILE A 41 5.96 -4.46 -7.01
N ALA A 42 6.17 -5.31 -6.01
CA ALA A 42 5.15 -6.20 -5.49
C ALA A 42 4.95 -6.00 -3.98
N VAL A 43 3.69 -6.08 -3.53
CA VAL A 43 3.33 -6.09 -2.11
C VAL A 43 2.56 -7.37 -1.80
N LEU A 44 3.08 -8.15 -0.86
CA LEU A 44 2.55 -9.46 -0.47
C LEU A 44 2.20 -9.48 1.02
N ASP A 45 1.07 -10.07 1.37
CA ASP A 45 0.75 -10.35 2.78
C ASP A 45 1.47 -11.60 3.31
N ASP A 46 2.08 -11.48 4.48
CA ASP A 46 2.87 -12.55 5.09
C ASP A 46 2.02 -13.75 5.51
N ALA A 47 0.79 -13.51 5.99
CA ALA A 47 -0.08 -14.50 6.59
C ALA A 47 -0.88 -15.30 5.55
N THR A 48 -1.36 -14.63 4.51
CA THR A 48 -2.29 -15.21 3.52
C THR A 48 -1.65 -15.52 2.17
N LYS A 49 -0.43 -15.03 1.91
CA LYS A 49 0.23 -15.06 0.59
C LYS A 49 -0.54 -14.33 -0.52
N ARG A 50 -1.52 -13.50 -0.16
CA ARG A 50 -2.19 -12.63 -1.13
C ARG A 50 -1.20 -11.61 -1.68
N LEU A 51 -1.10 -11.54 -3.00
CA LEU A 51 -0.48 -10.45 -3.74
C LEU A 51 -1.47 -9.29 -3.75
N LEU A 52 -1.15 -8.23 -3.02
CA LEU A 52 -2.00 -7.05 -2.86
C LEU A 52 -1.73 -5.99 -3.92
N TYR A 53 -0.52 -6.00 -4.48
CA TYR A 53 -0.11 -5.08 -5.53
C TYR A 53 1.01 -5.70 -6.36
N ALA A 54 0.98 -5.47 -7.66
CA ALA A 54 2.06 -5.78 -8.58
C ALA A 54 2.00 -4.85 -9.79
N GLN A 55 3.04 -4.06 -10.03
CA GLN A 55 3.16 -3.21 -11.23
C GLN A 55 4.61 -3.11 -11.68
N LEU A 56 4.80 -3.01 -13.00
CA LEU A 56 6.07 -2.72 -13.65
C LEU A 56 6.33 -1.21 -13.66
N TRP A 57 7.54 -0.87 -13.26
CA TRP A 57 8.09 0.49 -13.24
C TRP A 57 9.42 0.53 -13.98
N PRO A 58 9.83 1.69 -14.53
CA PRO A 58 11.16 1.83 -15.16
C PRO A 58 12.29 1.48 -14.19
N ALA A 59 12.16 1.87 -12.92
CA ALA A 59 13.12 1.56 -11.87
C ALA A 59 12.43 1.52 -10.51
N GLU A 60 13.08 0.85 -9.56
CA GLU A 60 12.75 0.96 -8.15
C GLU A 60 13.04 2.38 -7.66
N SER A 61 12.01 3.10 -7.24
CA SER A 61 12.12 4.49 -6.81
C SER A 61 11.15 4.80 -5.69
N THR A 62 11.41 5.88 -4.95
CA THR A 62 10.50 6.40 -3.91
C THR A 62 9.07 6.57 -4.45
N VAL A 63 8.90 7.09 -5.67
CA VAL A 63 7.58 7.29 -6.28
C VAL A 63 6.89 5.96 -6.57
N ALA A 64 7.60 4.99 -7.15
CA ALA A 64 7.07 3.66 -7.43
C ALA A 64 6.58 2.97 -6.14
N VAL A 65 7.38 3.05 -5.08
CA VAL A 65 7.05 2.48 -3.77
C VAL A 65 5.89 3.21 -3.10
N MET A 66 5.91 4.54 -3.04
CA MET A 66 4.80 5.31 -2.45
C MET A 66 3.49 5.08 -3.20
N THR A 67 3.54 4.91 -4.53
CA THR A 67 2.37 4.55 -5.35
C THR A 67 1.82 3.18 -4.97
N ALA A 68 2.70 2.18 -4.80
CA ALA A 68 2.31 0.84 -4.35
C ALA A 68 1.67 0.87 -2.95
N LEU A 69 2.31 1.55 -2.00
CA LEU A 69 1.79 1.69 -0.63
C LEU A 69 0.44 2.41 -0.62
N ARG A 70 0.32 3.51 -1.37
CA ARG A 70 -0.94 4.25 -1.50
C ARG A 70 -2.07 3.37 -2.02
N ALA A 71 -1.82 2.58 -3.07
CA ALA A 71 -2.80 1.68 -3.65
C ALA A 71 -3.26 0.62 -2.63
N VAL A 72 -2.31 -0.01 -1.93
CA VAL A 72 -2.64 -1.02 -0.91
C VAL A 72 -3.40 -0.41 0.27
N PHE A 73 -2.92 0.72 0.80
CA PHE A 73 -3.53 1.34 1.98
C PHE A 73 -4.94 1.86 1.69
N ALA A 74 -5.15 2.44 0.50
CA ALA A 74 -6.47 2.88 0.07
C ALA A 74 -7.48 1.73 -0.07
N CYS A 75 -7.02 0.54 -0.43
CA CYS A 75 -7.88 -0.64 -0.61
C CYS A 75 -8.13 -1.41 0.68
N GLU A 76 -7.08 -1.69 1.46
CA GLU A 76 -7.13 -2.63 2.59
C GLU A 76 -7.03 -1.94 3.97
N GLY A 77 -6.50 -0.71 4.03
CA GLY A 77 -6.19 -0.01 5.28
C GLY A 77 -4.69 -0.03 5.62
N LEU A 78 -4.34 0.45 6.82
CA LEU A 78 -2.96 0.51 7.30
C LEU A 78 -2.56 -0.84 7.91
N PRO A 79 -1.47 -1.47 7.46
CA PRO A 79 -0.94 -2.68 8.09
C PRO A 79 -0.24 -2.36 9.41
N VAL A 80 0.02 -3.37 10.22
CA VAL A 80 0.81 -3.22 11.45
C VAL A 80 2.29 -2.96 11.13
N ALA A 81 2.85 -3.74 10.20
CA ALA A 81 4.26 -3.66 9.84
C ALA A 81 4.51 -3.84 8.33
N LEU A 82 5.58 -3.21 7.85
CA LEU A 82 6.11 -3.34 6.51
C LEU A 82 7.54 -3.86 6.55
N TYR A 83 7.79 -4.98 5.86
CA TYR A 83 9.10 -5.57 5.67
C TYR A 83 9.65 -5.20 4.30
N THR A 84 10.83 -4.59 4.27
CA THR A 84 11.51 -4.22 3.02
C THR A 84 12.98 -4.59 3.09
N ASP A 85 13.66 -4.53 1.96
CA ASP A 85 15.12 -4.49 1.98
C ASP A 85 15.64 -3.14 2.47
N ARG A 86 16.96 -2.95 2.35
CA ARG A 86 17.66 -1.73 2.74
C ARG A 86 18.03 -0.86 1.55
N ALA A 87 17.20 -0.85 0.51
CA ALA A 87 17.34 0.08 -0.60
C ALA A 87 17.33 1.54 -0.10
N GLY A 88 17.97 2.43 -0.86
CA GLY A 88 18.16 3.83 -0.45
C GLY A 88 16.86 4.62 -0.26
N TRP A 89 15.77 4.19 -0.90
CA TRP A 89 14.44 4.77 -0.66
C TRP A 89 13.84 4.33 0.68
N ALA A 90 14.21 3.14 1.19
CA ALA A 90 13.65 2.55 2.40
C ALA A 90 14.36 3.07 3.65
N PHE A 91 15.69 3.04 3.63
CA PHE A 91 16.52 3.34 4.80
C PHE A 91 17.77 4.11 4.43
N HIS A 92 18.07 5.14 5.21
CA HIS A 92 19.38 5.78 5.15
C HIS A 92 20.43 4.85 5.78
N THR A 93 21.42 4.46 4.98
CA THR A 93 22.51 3.59 5.42
C THR A 93 23.83 4.31 5.17
N PRO A 94 24.44 4.94 6.20
CA PRO A 94 25.62 5.81 6.01
C PRO A 94 26.86 5.09 5.46
N ARG A 95 26.98 3.78 5.72
CA ARG A 95 28.08 2.94 5.24
C ARG A 95 27.52 1.66 4.65
N ALA A 96 27.96 1.28 3.45
CA ALA A 96 27.53 0.04 2.81
C ALA A 96 27.72 -1.16 3.75
N GLY A 97 26.65 -1.95 3.96
CA GLY A 97 26.65 -3.09 4.89
C GLY A 97 26.47 -2.74 6.37
N GLY A 98 26.55 -1.46 6.76
CA GLY A 98 26.34 -0.99 8.14
C GLY A 98 24.89 -0.99 8.60
N GLY A 99 24.64 -0.55 9.83
CA GLY A 99 23.28 -0.43 10.39
C GLY A 99 22.45 0.68 9.73
N VAL A 100 21.13 0.56 9.83
CA VAL A 100 20.18 1.60 9.41
C VAL A 100 20.25 2.78 10.38
N ASP A 101 20.34 4.00 9.85
CA ASP A 101 20.22 5.22 10.64
C ASP A 101 18.75 5.59 10.81
N ARG A 102 18.22 5.39 12.02
CA ARG A 102 16.84 5.73 12.37
C ARG A 102 16.63 7.22 12.66
N THR A 103 17.69 7.99 12.82
CA THR A 103 17.61 9.44 13.12
C THR A 103 17.39 10.27 11.85
N ARG A 104 17.68 9.71 10.68
CA ARG A 104 17.53 10.35 9.36
C ARG A 104 16.59 9.52 8.48
N PRO A 105 15.27 9.60 8.70
CA PRO A 105 14.33 8.84 7.90
C PRO A 105 14.37 9.28 6.44
N THR A 106 14.21 8.32 5.54
CA THR A 106 13.93 8.60 4.13
C THR A 106 12.52 9.17 3.96
N GLN A 107 12.16 9.58 2.75
CA GLN A 107 10.80 10.03 2.44
C GLN A 107 9.76 8.93 2.76
N VAL A 108 10.07 7.66 2.46
CA VAL A 108 9.19 6.53 2.77
C VAL A 108 9.20 6.24 4.27
N GLY A 109 10.37 6.17 4.91
CA GLY A 109 10.47 5.94 6.36
C GLY A 109 9.73 7.00 7.17
N ARG A 110 9.79 8.27 6.76
CA ARG A 110 9.02 9.38 7.35
C ARG A 110 7.53 9.14 7.22
N ALA A 111 7.05 8.78 6.02
CA ALA A 111 5.63 8.53 5.79
C ALA A 111 5.11 7.36 6.64
N LEU A 112 5.86 6.25 6.71
CA LEU A 112 5.48 5.09 7.52
C LEU A 112 5.44 5.42 9.02
N ALA A 113 6.43 6.18 9.51
CA ALA A 113 6.45 6.64 10.89
C ALA A 113 5.24 7.54 11.22
N GLN A 114 4.85 8.45 10.31
CA GLN A 114 3.66 9.28 10.48
C GLN A 114 2.35 8.47 10.51
N LEU A 115 2.31 7.33 9.80
CA LEU A 115 1.18 6.42 9.79
C LEU A 115 1.19 5.42 10.97
N GLY A 116 2.23 5.42 11.80
CA GLY A 116 2.38 4.46 12.91
C GLY A 116 2.70 3.03 12.45
N ILE A 117 3.19 2.84 11.22
CA ILE A 117 3.52 1.54 10.66
C ILE A 117 4.95 1.17 11.03
N GLU A 118 5.17 -0.02 11.59
CA GLU A 118 6.52 -0.49 11.88
C GLU A 118 7.27 -0.83 10.58
N HIS A 119 8.38 -0.14 10.31
CA HIS A 119 9.21 -0.42 9.13
C HIS A 119 10.40 -1.31 9.49
N ILE A 120 10.36 -2.56 9.05
CA ILE A 120 11.30 -3.63 9.40
C ILE A 120 12.33 -3.83 8.27
N PRO A 121 13.62 -3.50 8.50
CA PRO A 121 14.69 -3.73 7.52
C PRO A 121 15.13 -5.20 7.46
N SER A 122 15.33 -5.69 6.23
CA SER A 122 15.97 -6.99 5.98
C SER A 122 17.49 -6.91 6.16
N TYR A 123 18.00 -7.45 7.26
CA TYR A 123 19.45 -7.54 7.54
C TYR A 123 20.13 -8.79 6.97
N CYS A 124 19.35 -9.76 6.46
CA CYS A 124 19.92 -11.02 5.98
C CYS A 124 19.20 -11.55 4.73
N PRO A 125 19.92 -12.21 3.80
CA PRO A 125 19.31 -12.87 2.64
C PRO A 125 18.19 -13.85 3.02
N GLN A 126 18.28 -14.47 4.20
CA GLN A 126 17.32 -15.48 4.64
C GLN A 126 15.93 -14.91 4.98
N GLY A 127 15.85 -13.65 5.46
CA GLY A 127 14.58 -12.94 5.64
C GLY A 127 13.91 -12.58 4.30
N ARG A 128 14.72 -12.56 3.22
CA ARG A 128 14.29 -12.39 1.83
C ARG A 128 13.76 -13.67 1.19
N GLY A 129 13.96 -14.85 1.77
CA GLY A 129 13.59 -16.13 1.14
C GLY A 129 12.10 -16.27 0.79
N ARG A 130 11.19 -15.50 1.42
CA ARG A 130 9.77 -15.45 1.02
C ARG A 130 9.56 -14.59 -0.24
N SER A 131 10.15 -13.40 -0.28
CA SER A 131 10.04 -12.51 -1.43
C SER A 131 10.82 -13.07 -2.63
N GLU A 132 11.97 -13.73 -2.42
CA GLU A 132 12.70 -14.45 -3.47
C GLU A 132 11.88 -15.59 -4.10
N ARG A 133 11.10 -16.32 -3.30
CA ARG A 133 10.19 -17.36 -3.83
C ARG A 133 9.03 -16.75 -4.61
N LEU A 134 8.42 -15.68 -4.07
CA LEU A 134 7.40 -14.92 -4.79
C LEU A 134 7.96 -14.45 -6.14
N ASN A 135 9.12 -13.80 -6.14
CA ASN A 135 9.75 -13.27 -7.35
C ASN A 135 10.01 -14.39 -8.35
N ARG A 136 10.46 -15.58 -7.91
CA ARG A 136 10.65 -16.72 -8.81
C ARG A 136 9.33 -17.21 -9.41
N THR A 137 8.28 -17.34 -8.60
CA THR A 137 6.95 -17.74 -9.08
C THR A 137 6.41 -16.73 -10.08
N VAL A 138 6.48 -15.43 -9.75
CA VAL A 138 5.99 -14.36 -10.61
C VAL A 138 6.83 -14.28 -11.89
N GLN A 139 8.16 -14.35 -11.82
CA GLN A 139 9.04 -14.38 -13.00
C GLN A 139 8.73 -15.56 -13.93
N GLY A 140 8.56 -16.76 -13.37
CA GLY A 140 8.28 -17.95 -14.18
C GLY A 140 6.90 -17.94 -14.85
N ARG A 141 5.91 -17.27 -14.24
CA ARG A 141 4.51 -17.27 -14.71
C ARG A 141 4.16 -16.03 -15.53
N LEU A 142 4.38 -14.84 -14.97
CA LEU A 142 3.98 -13.56 -15.57
C LEU A 142 4.60 -13.34 -16.95
N ILE A 143 5.89 -13.66 -17.12
CA ILE A 143 6.57 -13.46 -18.41
C ILE A 143 5.88 -14.27 -19.51
N ASN A 144 5.52 -15.52 -19.23
CA ASN A 144 4.86 -16.39 -20.19
C ASN A 144 3.43 -15.92 -20.48
N GLU A 145 2.70 -15.51 -19.46
CA GLU A 145 1.34 -14.98 -19.61
C GLU A 145 1.31 -13.68 -20.43
N LEU A 146 2.22 -12.74 -20.18
CA LEU A 146 2.34 -11.52 -20.98
C LEU A 146 2.66 -11.83 -22.45
N VAL A 147 3.48 -12.85 -22.71
CA VAL A 147 3.79 -13.30 -24.09
C VAL A 147 2.57 -13.89 -24.77
N LEU A 148 1.82 -14.76 -24.07
CA LEU A 148 0.59 -15.38 -24.58
C LEU A 148 -0.49 -14.33 -24.88
N ALA A 149 -0.61 -13.31 -24.03
CA ALA A 149 -1.52 -12.18 -24.22
C ALA A 149 -1.03 -11.16 -25.28
N GLY A 150 0.15 -11.36 -25.87
CA GLY A 150 0.71 -10.46 -26.89
C GLY A 150 1.09 -9.07 -26.35
N ILE A 151 1.31 -8.93 -25.03
CA ILE A 151 1.54 -7.64 -24.37
C ILE A 151 3.01 -7.20 -24.54
N THR A 152 3.20 -5.96 -25.00
CA THR A 152 4.53 -5.39 -25.29
C THR A 152 4.79 -4.03 -24.65
N THR A 153 3.82 -3.47 -23.93
CA THR A 153 3.94 -2.16 -23.28
C THR A 153 3.74 -2.27 -21.78
N VAL A 154 4.43 -1.42 -21.02
CA VAL A 154 4.33 -1.36 -19.56
C VAL A 154 2.89 -1.05 -19.13
N SER A 155 2.22 -0.11 -19.81
CA SER A 155 0.84 0.25 -19.50
C SER A 155 -0.13 -0.92 -19.68
N ALA A 156 -0.01 -1.67 -20.79
CA ALA A 156 -0.85 -2.85 -21.02
C ALA A 156 -0.52 -3.98 -20.03
N ALA A 157 0.76 -4.16 -19.68
CA ALA A 157 1.17 -5.13 -18.67
C ALA A 157 0.64 -4.79 -17.27
N ASN A 158 0.68 -3.51 -16.86
CA ASN A 158 0.14 -3.07 -15.57
C ASN A 158 -1.38 -3.23 -15.49
N ARG A 159 -2.08 -3.01 -16.61
CA ARG A 159 -3.51 -3.33 -16.72
C ARG A 159 -3.76 -4.83 -16.56
N TYR A 160 -3.03 -5.67 -17.30
CA TYR A 160 -3.13 -7.12 -17.19
C TYR A 160 -2.81 -7.63 -15.78
N LEU A 161 -1.78 -7.07 -15.14
CA LEU A 161 -1.40 -7.39 -13.77
C LEU A 161 -2.56 -7.17 -12.79
N THR A 162 -3.21 -6.01 -12.92
CA THR A 162 -4.29 -5.60 -12.03
C THR A 162 -5.58 -6.39 -12.29
N GLU A 163 -5.94 -6.57 -13.56
CA GLU A 163 -7.24 -7.10 -13.95
C GLU A 163 -7.30 -8.63 -13.99
N GLN A 164 -6.18 -9.30 -14.25
CA GLN A 164 -6.14 -10.75 -14.49
C GLN A 164 -5.11 -11.46 -13.59
N PHE A 165 -3.84 -11.06 -13.66
CA PHE A 165 -2.76 -11.79 -12.99
C PHE A 165 -2.92 -11.84 -11.46
N ILE A 166 -3.18 -10.71 -10.80
CA ILE A 166 -3.33 -10.66 -9.34
C ILE A 166 -4.53 -11.50 -8.87
N PRO A 167 -5.74 -11.38 -9.46
CA PRO A 167 -6.85 -12.27 -9.17
C PRO A 167 -6.49 -13.76 -9.33
N ASP A 168 -5.90 -14.15 -10.45
CA ASP A 168 -5.56 -15.54 -10.74
C ASP A 168 -4.47 -16.08 -9.82
N TYR A 169 -3.46 -15.25 -9.51
CA TYR A 169 -2.42 -15.57 -8.55
C TYR A 169 -3.02 -15.82 -7.16
N ASN A 170 -3.91 -14.94 -6.72
CA ASN A 170 -4.54 -15.07 -5.40
C ASN A 170 -5.47 -16.28 -5.33
N ALA A 171 -6.17 -16.62 -6.40
CA ALA A 171 -7.01 -17.83 -6.45
C ALA A 171 -6.19 -19.12 -6.30
N GLU A 172 -4.97 -19.15 -6.86
CA GLU A 172 -4.10 -20.33 -6.83
C GLU A 172 -3.26 -20.43 -5.55
N PHE A 173 -2.69 -19.31 -5.08
CA PHE A 173 -1.64 -19.34 -4.05
C PHE A 173 -2.06 -18.79 -2.69
N ALA A 174 -3.16 -18.03 -2.60
CA ALA A 174 -3.59 -17.51 -1.32
C ALA A 174 -4.16 -18.62 -0.44
N HIS A 175 -4.00 -18.47 0.86
CA HIS A 175 -4.61 -19.36 1.84
C HIS A 175 -5.19 -18.56 3.02
N PRO A 176 -6.15 -19.14 3.77
CA PRO A 176 -6.67 -18.49 4.96
C PRO A 176 -5.55 -18.14 5.95
N PRO A 177 -5.66 -16.99 6.66
CA PRO A 177 -4.76 -16.67 7.76
C PRO A 177 -5.00 -17.63 8.94
N ALA A 178 -4.03 -17.73 9.85
CA ALA A 178 -4.16 -18.57 11.04
C ALA A 178 -5.23 -18.02 12.00
N ASP A 179 -5.31 -16.69 12.12
CA ASP A 179 -6.40 -15.99 12.78
C ASP A 179 -7.27 -15.28 11.72
N PRO A 180 -8.59 -15.53 11.66
CA PRO A 180 -9.48 -14.89 10.70
C PRO A 180 -9.68 -13.38 10.94
N THR A 181 -9.24 -12.86 12.08
CA THR A 181 -9.34 -11.43 12.43
C THR A 181 -8.30 -10.63 11.64
N PRO A 182 -8.71 -9.67 10.80
CA PRO A 182 -7.77 -8.82 10.08
C PRO A 182 -7.06 -7.87 11.04
N ALA A 183 -5.77 -7.63 10.80
CA ALA A 183 -4.95 -6.68 11.53
C ALA A 183 -4.84 -5.31 10.85
N PHE A 184 -5.43 -5.13 9.68
CA PHE A 184 -5.52 -3.83 9.02
C PHE A 184 -6.35 -2.84 9.84
N VAL A 185 -5.84 -1.62 9.97
CA VAL A 185 -6.55 -0.50 10.58
C VAL A 185 -7.20 0.36 9.48
N PRO A 186 -8.51 0.65 9.54
CA PRO A 186 -9.15 1.49 8.53
C PRO A 186 -8.57 2.91 8.51
N LEU A 187 -8.46 3.51 7.32
CA LEU A 187 -7.84 4.84 7.12
C LEU A 187 -8.57 6.02 7.77
N HIS A 188 -9.91 5.96 7.91
CA HIS A 188 -10.72 7.10 8.37
C HIS A 188 -10.42 8.41 7.61
N ASP A 189 -9.99 9.47 8.30
CA ASP A 189 -9.72 10.80 7.74
C ASP A 189 -8.24 11.02 7.39
N VAL A 190 -7.43 9.95 7.35
CA VAL A 190 -6.02 10.04 6.98
C VAL A 190 -5.88 10.41 5.50
N ASP A 191 -5.26 11.57 5.25
CA ASP A 191 -4.89 12.02 3.91
C ASP A 191 -3.57 11.34 3.47
N LEU A 192 -3.70 10.23 2.74
CA LEU A 192 -2.54 9.51 2.20
C LEU A 192 -1.73 10.35 1.23
N ASP A 193 -2.33 11.27 0.47
CA ASP A 193 -1.60 12.10 -0.50
C ASP A 193 -0.75 13.14 0.22
N ALA A 194 -1.19 13.63 1.38
CA ALA A 194 -0.39 14.50 2.24
C ALA A 194 0.79 13.77 2.91
N ILE A 195 0.69 12.46 3.15
CA ILE A 195 1.68 11.68 3.91
C ILE A 195 2.64 10.91 2.99
N LEU A 196 2.15 10.26 1.95
CA LEU A 196 2.91 9.52 0.94
C LEU A 196 3.37 10.46 -0.19
N CYS A 197 4.03 11.56 0.19
CA CYS A 197 4.58 12.54 -0.73
C CYS A 197 6.09 12.73 -0.52
N HIS A 198 6.77 13.30 -1.51
CA HIS A 198 8.10 13.85 -1.31
C HIS A 198 7.99 15.21 -0.63
N LEU A 199 8.68 15.39 0.49
CA LEU A 199 8.62 16.60 1.30
C LEU A 199 9.98 17.25 1.37
N GLU A 200 10.03 18.55 1.06
CA GLU A 200 11.23 19.37 1.16
C GLU A 200 10.90 20.74 1.77
N GLU A 201 11.80 21.24 2.61
CA GLU A 201 11.73 22.61 3.09
C GLU A 201 12.48 23.55 2.13
N ARG A 202 11.87 24.71 1.88
CA ARG A 202 12.43 25.76 1.03
C ARG A 202 12.16 27.13 1.63
N THR A 203 12.96 28.10 1.23
CA THR A 203 12.73 29.51 1.53
C THR A 203 12.28 30.22 0.27
N VAL A 204 11.23 31.02 0.38
CA VAL A 204 10.68 31.78 -0.74
C VAL A 204 11.66 32.87 -1.17
N GLY A 205 11.94 32.96 -2.48
CA GLY A 205 12.79 33.98 -3.10
C GLY A 205 12.20 35.39 -3.03
N ARG A 206 13.00 36.39 -3.40
CA ARG A 206 12.59 37.82 -3.39
C ARG A 206 11.45 38.11 -4.37
N ASP A 207 11.37 37.32 -5.43
CA ASP A 207 10.35 37.29 -6.48
C ASP A 207 9.10 36.48 -6.11
N ASN A 208 9.00 35.98 -4.88
CA ASN A 208 7.94 35.07 -4.41
C ASN A 208 7.93 33.70 -5.11
N VAL A 209 9.08 33.27 -5.64
CA VAL A 209 9.23 31.96 -6.26
C VAL A 209 9.90 31.00 -5.29
N VAL A 210 9.46 29.75 -5.29
CA VAL A 210 10.18 28.63 -4.69
C VAL A 210 10.82 27.82 -5.81
N VAL A 211 12.15 27.73 -5.77
CA VAL A 211 12.93 26.98 -6.76
C VAL A 211 13.25 25.60 -6.19
N LEU A 212 12.83 24.58 -6.92
CA LEU A 212 13.35 23.21 -6.84
C LEU A 212 14.37 23.03 -7.97
N VAL A 213 15.11 21.92 -7.98
CA VAL A 213 16.26 21.68 -8.88
C VAL A 213 16.00 22.17 -10.31
N ASP A 214 14.91 21.74 -10.92
CA ASP A 214 14.53 22.12 -12.29
C ASP A 214 13.09 22.68 -12.38
N LEU A 215 12.57 23.28 -11.28
CA LEU A 215 11.19 23.73 -11.24
C LEU A 215 11.01 25.01 -10.42
N ALA A 216 10.37 26.01 -11.02
CA ALA A 216 10.02 27.26 -10.36
C ALA A 216 8.52 27.28 -10.02
N LEU A 217 8.19 27.48 -8.75
CA LEU A 217 6.81 27.57 -8.25
C LEU A 217 6.52 29.02 -7.84
N GLN A 218 5.80 29.77 -8.67
CA GLN A 218 5.39 31.14 -8.38
C GLN A 218 4.26 31.15 -7.35
N ILE A 219 4.53 31.62 -6.13
CA ILE A 219 3.52 31.69 -5.08
C ILE A 219 2.54 32.82 -5.38
N PRO A 220 1.21 32.56 -5.39
CA PRO A 220 0.22 33.61 -5.58
C PRO A 220 0.17 34.55 -4.36
N LYS A 221 -0.32 35.77 -4.57
CA LYS A 221 -0.45 36.77 -3.50
C LYS A 221 -1.27 36.21 -2.33
N GLN A 222 -0.68 36.22 -1.14
CA GLN A 222 -1.34 35.74 0.08
C GLN A 222 -2.07 36.88 0.81
N PRO A 223 -3.24 36.62 1.43
CA PRO A 223 -3.97 37.62 2.20
C PRO A 223 -3.12 38.25 3.31
N GLY A 224 -3.18 39.58 3.43
CA GLY A 224 -2.46 40.33 4.47
C GLY A 224 -0.94 40.41 4.28
N ARG A 225 -0.38 39.96 3.14
CA ARG A 225 1.05 40.04 2.84
C ARG A 225 1.31 40.85 1.59
N ARG A 226 2.29 41.77 1.67
CA ARG A 226 2.85 42.45 0.50
C ARG A 226 3.80 41.53 -0.28
N THR A 227 4.56 40.70 0.44
CA THR A 227 5.48 39.70 -0.10
C THR A 227 5.52 38.47 0.81
N CYS A 228 5.83 37.32 0.22
CA CYS A 228 6.10 36.04 0.88
C CYS A 228 7.61 35.74 0.94
N ALA A 229 8.46 36.61 0.39
CA ALA A 229 9.91 36.44 0.39
C ALA A 229 10.49 36.21 1.79
N GLY A 230 11.48 35.32 1.87
CA GLY A 230 12.16 34.94 3.11
C GLY A 230 11.36 34.00 4.02
N VAL A 231 10.10 33.70 3.71
CA VAL A 231 9.30 32.75 4.50
C VAL A 231 9.77 31.32 4.21
N ARG A 232 9.95 30.52 5.27
CA ARG A 232 10.17 29.07 5.15
C ARG A 232 8.84 28.38 4.85
N VAL A 233 8.83 27.56 3.83
CA VAL A 233 7.68 26.80 3.37
C VAL A 233 8.04 25.34 3.20
N THR A 234 7.03 24.48 3.29
CA THR A 234 7.12 23.06 2.96
C THR A 234 6.56 22.84 1.57
N VAL A 235 7.38 22.33 0.67
CA VAL A 235 6.95 21.87 -0.63
C VAL A 235 6.68 20.38 -0.56
N ARG A 236 5.49 19.96 -0.98
CA ARG A 236 5.11 18.56 -1.14
C ARG A 236 4.98 18.26 -2.62
N ARG A 237 5.56 17.15 -3.07
CA ARG A 237 5.31 16.57 -4.40
C ARG A 237 4.65 15.21 -4.21
N ASP A 238 3.44 15.05 -4.73
CA ASP A 238 2.71 13.80 -4.62
C ASP A 238 3.28 12.72 -5.56
N VAL A 239 2.64 11.55 -5.60
CA VAL A 239 3.03 10.46 -6.50
C VAL A 239 2.66 10.71 -7.96
N SER A 240 1.74 11.64 -8.24
CA SER A 240 1.33 12.02 -9.59
C SER A 240 2.30 13.04 -10.24
N GLY A 241 3.11 13.70 -9.41
CA GLY A 241 4.04 14.76 -9.81
C GLY A 241 3.50 16.16 -9.55
N GLU A 242 2.28 16.33 -9.04
CA GLU A 242 1.76 17.63 -8.62
C GLU A 242 2.50 18.14 -7.38
N HIS A 243 2.67 19.46 -7.32
CA HIS A 243 3.35 20.14 -6.23
C HIS A 243 2.36 20.96 -5.41
N SER A 244 2.59 21.07 -4.12
CA SER A 244 1.86 22.01 -3.26
C SER A 244 2.81 22.68 -2.28
N VAL A 245 2.61 23.98 -2.08
CA VAL A 245 3.43 24.81 -1.20
C VAL A 245 2.63 25.15 0.04
N TRP A 246 3.19 24.88 1.21
CA TRP A 246 2.53 25.01 2.50
C TRP A 246 3.33 25.90 3.45
N HIS A 247 2.62 26.74 4.19
CA HIS A 247 3.17 27.46 5.34
C HIS A 247 2.35 27.09 6.58
N GLY A 248 2.94 26.24 7.42
CA GLY A 248 2.21 25.54 8.48
C GLY A 248 1.03 24.75 7.88
N PRO A 249 -0.20 24.88 8.41
CA PRO A 249 -1.37 24.17 7.89
C PRO A 249 -1.99 24.82 6.64
N ARG A 250 -1.49 25.98 6.18
CA ARG A 250 -2.10 26.71 5.06
C ARG A 250 -1.42 26.34 3.75
N CYS A 251 -2.22 25.90 2.77
CA CYS A 251 -1.77 25.73 1.40
C CYS A 251 -1.73 27.10 0.71
N TRP A 252 -0.56 27.50 0.22
CA TRP A 252 -0.36 28.75 -0.51
C TRP A 252 -0.50 28.61 -2.02
N GLY A 253 -0.41 27.38 -2.54
CA GLY A 253 -0.64 27.09 -3.95
C GLY A 253 -0.49 25.61 -4.25
N ARG A 254 -1.19 25.15 -5.30
CA ARG A 254 -1.04 23.84 -5.92
C ARG A 254 -0.59 24.04 -7.35
N PHE A 255 0.27 23.17 -7.83
CA PHE A 255 0.91 23.30 -9.13
C PHE A 255 0.96 21.93 -9.81
N ASP A 256 0.86 21.92 -11.13
CA ASP A 256 1.10 20.70 -11.89
C ASP A 256 2.58 20.28 -11.85
N ALA A 257 2.90 19.18 -12.54
CA ALA A 257 4.27 18.69 -12.66
C ALA A 257 5.21 19.68 -13.40
N LEU A 258 4.66 20.64 -14.13
CA LEU A 258 5.39 21.68 -14.88
C LEU A 258 5.47 23.00 -14.12
N GLY A 259 4.98 23.06 -12.87
CA GLY A 259 5.06 24.24 -12.01
C GLY A 259 4.00 25.29 -12.32
N ARG A 260 2.98 24.97 -13.11
CA ARG A 260 1.87 25.87 -13.43
C ARG A 260 0.85 25.83 -12.32
N LEU A 261 0.40 27.01 -11.87
CA LEU A 261 -0.57 27.13 -10.79
C LEU A 261 -1.90 26.48 -11.20
N LEU A 262 -2.35 25.52 -10.40
CA LEU A 262 -3.65 24.89 -10.53
C LEU A 262 -4.73 25.79 -9.94
N ALA A 263 -5.87 25.87 -10.62
CA ALA A 263 -7.01 26.62 -10.11
C ALA A 263 -7.43 26.05 -8.75
N PRO A 264 -7.80 26.90 -7.77
CA PRO A 264 -8.29 26.43 -6.49
C PRO A 264 -9.51 25.55 -6.71
N THR A 265 -9.43 24.30 -6.28
CA THR A 265 -10.54 23.34 -6.36
C THR A 265 -11.65 23.87 -5.47
N ARG A 266 -12.67 24.51 -6.06
CA ARG A 266 -13.88 24.92 -5.35
C ARG A 266 -14.57 23.67 -4.79
N GLY A 267 -14.38 23.38 -3.50
CA GLY A 267 -15.27 22.51 -2.73
C GLY A 267 -15.31 21.02 -3.11
N ALA A 268 -14.21 20.43 -3.58
CA ALA A 268 -14.12 18.97 -3.60
C ALA A 268 -13.81 18.47 -2.18
N ARG A 269 -14.86 18.20 -1.39
CA ARG A 269 -14.78 17.18 -0.33
C ARG A 269 -14.11 15.96 -0.98
N PRO A 270 -13.11 15.31 -0.36
CA PRO A 270 -12.56 14.08 -0.92
C PRO A 270 -13.74 13.16 -1.20
N ALA A 271 -13.95 12.83 -2.47
CA ALA A 271 -14.97 11.89 -2.83
C ALA A 271 -14.62 10.62 -2.06
N ARG A 272 -15.47 10.25 -1.09
CA ARG A 272 -15.40 8.93 -0.45
C ARG A 272 -15.20 7.94 -1.60
N PRO A 273 -14.17 7.08 -1.57
CA PRO A 273 -14.10 6.01 -2.54
C PRO A 273 -15.44 5.29 -2.46
N LYS A 274 -16.22 5.33 -3.54
CA LYS A 274 -17.45 4.55 -3.65
C LYS A 274 -16.97 3.10 -3.61
N ASN A 275 -17.05 2.53 -2.41
CA ASN A 275 -16.89 1.13 -2.07
C ASN A 275 -16.54 0.26 -3.28
N ALA A 276 -15.28 -0.16 -3.39
CA ALA A 276 -14.88 -1.28 -4.24
C ALA A 276 -15.41 -2.63 -3.67
N ARG A 277 -16.68 -2.65 -3.25
CA ARG A 277 -17.42 -3.86 -2.83
C ARG A 277 -18.06 -4.56 -4.04
N ALA A 278 -17.40 -4.56 -5.19
CA ALA A 278 -17.85 -5.33 -6.35
C ALA A 278 -17.23 -6.74 -6.41
N HIS A 279 -16.17 -7.04 -5.64
CA HIS A 279 -15.54 -8.38 -5.66
C HIS A 279 -15.73 -9.23 -4.40
N LEU A 280 -16.45 -8.75 -3.39
CA LEU A 280 -16.68 -9.49 -2.12
C LEU A 280 -18.06 -10.15 -2.01
N ALA A 281 -18.78 -10.31 -3.12
CA ALA A 281 -20.09 -10.99 -3.14
C ALA A 281 -20.05 -12.46 -3.57
N GLN A 282 -18.88 -13.04 -3.89
CA GLN A 282 -18.81 -14.42 -4.40
C GLN A 282 -18.47 -15.48 -3.36
N ASP A 283 -18.07 -15.12 -2.13
CA ASP A 283 -17.66 -16.11 -1.13
C ASP A 283 -18.69 -16.40 -0.02
N ARG A 284 -19.97 -16.12 -0.29
CA ARG A 284 -21.10 -16.43 0.63
C ARG A 284 -22.04 -17.52 0.15
N ARG A 285 -21.65 -18.34 -0.84
CA ARG A 285 -22.38 -19.56 -1.20
C ARG A 285 -21.67 -20.82 -0.69
N SER A 286 -21.35 -20.85 0.60
CA SER A 286 -21.14 -22.12 1.28
C SER A 286 -22.51 -22.77 1.50
N ARG A 287 -22.61 -24.01 1.04
CA ARG A 287 -23.79 -24.89 1.07
C ARG A 287 -24.46 -24.88 2.44
N ARG A 288 -25.71 -24.41 2.52
CA ARG A 288 -26.61 -24.72 3.65
C ARG A 288 -26.81 -26.23 3.69
N ARG A 289 -26.20 -26.91 4.67
CA ARG A 289 -26.63 -28.24 5.10
C ARG A 289 -28.01 -28.11 5.75
N PRO A 290 -29.01 -28.94 5.42
CA PRO A 290 -30.26 -28.97 6.16
C PRO A 290 -29.98 -29.51 7.57
N GLY A 291 -30.28 -28.69 8.59
CA GLY A 291 -30.28 -29.13 9.99
C GLY A 291 -31.50 -30.02 10.28
N PRO A 292 -31.44 -30.87 11.32
CA PRO A 292 -32.54 -31.78 11.63
C PRO A 292 -33.78 -31.01 12.10
N THR A 293 -34.92 -31.30 11.47
CA THR A 293 -36.25 -30.83 11.86
C THR A 293 -36.63 -31.38 13.23
N ILE A 294 -36.74 -30.49 14.22
CA ILE A 294 -37.33 -30.81 15.52
C ILE A 294 -38.86 -30.68 15.38
N PRO A 295 -39.66 -31.71 15.67
CA PRO A 295 -41.12 -31.61 15.60
C PRO A 295 -41.65 -30.73 16.75
N SER A 296 -42.62 -29.89 16.44
CA SER A 296 -43.25 -28.96 17.37
C SER A 296 -43.98 -29.71 18.50
N ARG A 297 -43.69 -29.33 19.76
CA ARG A 297 -44.37 -29.88 20.95
C ARG A 297 -45.84 -29.46 20.95
N THR A 298 -46.73 -30.43 20.82
CA THR A 298 -48.14 -30.31 21.16
C THR A 298 -48.28 -30.00 22.66
N ARG A 299 -49.00 -28.91 22.98
CA ARG A 299 -49.35 -28.54 24.37
C ARG A 299 -50.29 -29.59 24.96
N ARG A 300 -49.79 -30.45 25.86
CA ARG A 300 -50.64 -31.26 26.75
C ARG A 300 -51.28 -30.35 27.79
N ARG A 301 -52.61 -30.31 27.84
CA ARG A 301 -53.38 -29.73 28.94
C ARG A 301 -53.31 -30.69 30.14
N GLY A 302 -52.80 -30.22 31.27
CA GLY A 302 -52.84 -30.95 32.55
C GLY A 302 -54.22 -30.89 33.21
N PRO A 303 -54.52 -31.77 34.19
CA PRO A 303 -55.84 -31.88 34.82
C PRO A 303 -56.13 -30.70 35.75
N ARG A 304 -57.39 -30.27 35.80
CA ARG A 304 -57.90 -29.24 36.74
C ARG A 304 -58.18 -29.89 38.10
N LEU A 305 -57.71 -29.25 39.18
CA LEU A 305 -58.01 -29.65 40.56
C LEU A 305 -59.42 -29.17 40.98
N PRO A 306 -60.14 -29.94 41.82
CA PRO A 306 -61.48 -29.59 42.29
C PRO A 306 -61.47 -28.56 43.42
N ILE A 307 -62.46 -27.68 43.40
CA ILE A 307 -62.72 -26.64 44.41
C ILE A 307 -63.59 -27.26 45.52
N GLY A 308 -63.12 -27.20 46.78
CA GLY A 308 -63.89 -27.56 47.98
C GLY A 308 -64.58 -26.34 48.61
N PRO A 309 -65.68 -26.53 49.37
CA PRO A 309 -66.56 -25.44 49.80
C PRO A 309 -66.02 -24.67 51.01
N ARG A 310 -66.41 -23.39 51.06
CA ARG A 310 -66.10 -22.42 52.12
C ARG A 310 -66.88 -22.71 53.41
N ALA A 311 -66.23 -22.44 54.54
CA ALA A 311 -66.87 -21.94 55.75
C ALA A 311 -66.48 -20.45 55.89
#